data_AF-W0FTQ6-F1
#
_entry.id   AF-W0FTQ6-F1
#
_cell.length_a   1.000
_cell.length_b   1.000
_cell.length_c   1.000
_cell.angle_alpha   90.00
_cell.angle_beta   90.00
_cell.angle_gamma   90.00
#
_symmetry.space_group_name_H-M   'P 1'
#
loop_
_entity.id
_entity.type
_entity.pdbx_description
1 polymer ?
#
loop_
_entity_poly.entity_id
_entity_poly.type
_entity_poly.pdbx_seq_one_letter_code
_entity_poly.pdbx_strand_id
1 'polypeptide(L)'
;MTETPEKGTITITHTRAAGTLVKGSRKGDGVFELIRPCGFRSFRSIGLGIQSSRDKAAQHWKIDRAAAALRAAGWTVEIEINEDDRRTFAEAEEERNERADDRAARFGEYADNAAGRSEAAWKRGRQIADSRPFGQPTLVGHSSEARARRDQERIDNAMRTHIEQGERAGYFAGREKTAAAYKAFRTNPGVTLRRIDGLEADARRVERWLAGESAGGYERSDVEELNRRKAEIAEELAYWREVIADAERRGFKVWCPADFAKGDFVNRGGTWYQVQRVNKKTLSIPHIFGGVGVPVVRKDPDDKTRGGYTIPYDSVQGWASAEDIARLEATEPEPEEERTECPHCVRVANGQKRFSPARGMCTVCGHAVPRNFKAQPAPAPEPAQNQEQSEPAATVEETAPAERCPMCQSRRWHPVARVCANCHHNPKGTPPAPAPSPAPEEPEWLEGMALVFIVSKNTRRARKRALWAMTRREAQAVCGDSRTSGRSYMLTWSDRPGDEGTDWEWVPDNGSLDEVLEDLHVTPSRTWGVTAPTG
;
A
#
# COMPACT_ATOMS: atom_id res chain seq x y z
N MET A 1 -22.59 -56.86 -5.15
CA MET A 1 -21.58 -56.50 -4.13
C MET A 1 -20.41 -55.89 -4.87
N THR A 2 -20.39 -54.56 -5.00
CA THR A 2 -19.25 -53.86 -5.62
C THR A 2 -18.10 -53.90 -4.62
N GLU A 3 -17.05 -54.68 -4.91
CA GLU A 3 -15.80 -54.67 -4.16
C GLU A 3 -15.36 -53.21 -3.99
N THR A 4 -15.30 -52.75 -2.74
CA THR A 4 -14.66 -51.47 -2.45
C THR A 4 -13.17 -51.68 -2.78
N PRO A 5 -12.58 -50.90 -3.70
CA PRO A 5 -11.18 -51.10 -4.07
C PRO A 5 -10.32 -51.08 -2.79
N GLU A 6 -9.39 -52.01 -2.67
CA GLU A 6 -8.45 -52.05 -1.55
C GLU A 6 -7.79 -50.68 -1.39
N LYS A 7 -8.02 -50.06 -0.25
CA LYS A 7 -7.48 -48.74 0.07
C LYS A 7 -6.01 -48.90 0.40
N GLY A 8 -5.18 -48.09 -0.26
CA GLY A 8 -3.72 -48.14 -0.11
C GLY A 8 -3.22 -47.54 1.20
N THR A 9 -1.90 -47.37 1.28
CA THR A 9 -1.23 -46.67 2.39
C THR A 9 -1.08 -45.18 2.09
N ILE A 10 -1.42 -44.34 3.07
CA ILE A 10 -1.23 -42.89 3.06
C ILE A 10 -0.19 -42.54 4.13
N THR A 11 0.85 -41.81 3.72
CA THR A 11 1.90 -41.37 4.64
C THR A 11 1.78 -39.87 4.85
N ILE A 12 1.61 -39.44 6.11
CA ILE A 12 1.66 -38.03 6.52
C ILE A 12 3.05 -37.76 7.09
N THR A 13 3.86 -37.02 6.36
CA THR A 13 5.23 -36.65 6.75
C THR A 13 5.29 -35.21 7.24
N HIS A 14 6.02 -34.92 8.30
CA HIS A 14 6.35 -33.57 8.71
C HIS A 14 7.83 -33.43 9.07
N THR A 15 8.48 -32.42 8.48
CA THR A 15 9.74 -31.88 8.98
C THR A 15 9.63 -30.36 9.04
N ARG A 16 10.44 -29.68 9.86
CA ARG A 16 10.44 -28.21 9.87
C ARG A 16 10.93 -27.67 8.53
N ALA A 17 11.88 -28.34 7.88
CA ALA A 17 12.40 -27.95 6.57
C ALA A 17 11.36 -28.04 5.43
N ALA A 18 10.53 -29.09 5.41
CA ALA A 18 9.57 -29.36 4.33
C ALA A 18 8.13 -28.94 4.65
N GLY A 19 7.78 -28.85 5.93
CA GLY A 19 6.40 -28.71 6.40
C GLY A 19 5.64 -30.04 6.41
N THR A 20 4.32 -29.98 6.61
CA THR A 20 3.45 -31.17 6.62
C THR A 20 2.94 -31.49 5.21
N LEU A 21 3.26 -32.69 4.72
CA LEU A 21 2.92 -33.21 3.40
C LEU A 21 2.24 -34.57 3.51
N VAL A 22 1.41 -34.90 2.51
CA VAL A 22 0.75 -36.20 2.39
C VAL A 22 1.18 -36.89 1.10
N LYS A 23 1.65 -38.13 1.22
CA LYS A 23 2.07 -39.02 0.12
C LYS A 23 1.13 -40.22 0.03
N GLY A 24 1.09 -40.87 -1.13
CA GLY A 24 0.23 -42.02 -1.40
C GLY A 24 -1.16 -41.68 -1.95
N SER A 25 -1.52 -40.39 -2.01
CA SER A 25 -2.79 -39.92 -2.56
C SER A 25 -2.73 -39.68 -4.08
N ARG A 26 -3.85 -39.91 -4.77
CA ARG A 26 -4.07 -39.62 -6.20
C ARG A 26 -5.35 -38.82 -6.39
N LYS A 27 -5.42 -38.02 -7.45
CA LYS A 27 -6.65 -37.26 -7.77
C LYS A 27 -7.83 -38.23 -7.96
N GLY A 28 -8.90 -38.04 -7.19
CA GLY A 28 -10.12 -38.86 -7.27
C GLY A 28 -10.19 -40.02 -6.27
N ASP A 29 -9.18 -40.19 -5.40
CA ASP A 29 -9.16 -41.22 -4.35
C ASP A 29 -10.05 -40.91 -3.13
N GLY A 30 -10.61 -39.70 -3.03
CA GLY A 30 -11.41 -39.23 -1.91
C GLY A 30 -10.59 -38.81 -0.67
N VAL A 31 -9.27 -38.98 -0.65
CA VAL A 31 -8.39 -38.61 0.48
C VAL A 31 -8.48 -37.12 0.76
N PHE A 32 -8.43 -36.28 -0.28
CA PHE A 32 -8.49 -34.83 -0.12
C PHE A 32 -9.78 -34.38 0.59
N GLU A 33 -10.93 -34.96 0.26
CA GLU A 33 -12.20 -34.56 0.87
C GLU A 33 -12.30 -34.95 2.35
N LEU A 34 -11.59 -36.01 2.75
CA LEU A 34 -11.50 -36.43 4.16
C LEU A 34 -10.58 -35.50 4.98
N ILE A 35 -9.46 -35.07 4.41
CA ILE A 35 -8.45 -34.27 5.15
C ILE A 35 -8.66 -32.76 5.03
N ARG A 36 -9.39 -32.29 4.01
CA ARG A 36 -9.69 -30.85 3.81
C ARG A 36 -10.37 -30.20 5.03
N PRO A 37 -11.37 -30.81 5.69
CA PRO A 37 -11.94 -30.28 6.94
C PRO A 37 -10.93 -30.17 8.09
N CYS A 38 -9.83 -30.93 8.04
CA CYS A 38 -8.75 -30.89 9.03
C CYS A 38 -7.73 -29.76 8.75
N GLY A 39 -7.92 -28.98 7.69
CA GLY A 39 -7.07 -27.84 7.34
C GLY A 39 -5.98 -28.14 6.31
N PHE A 40 -6.03 -29.30 5.66
CA PHE A 40 -5.16 -29.64 4.53
C PHE A 40 -5.66 -28.96 3.25
N ARG A 41 -4.71 -28.62 2.37
CA ARG A 41 -4.95 -28.00 1.06
C ARG A 41 -4.21 -28.75 -0.03
N SER A 42 -4.71 -28.61 -1.25
CA SER A 42 -4.00 -29.02 -2.46
C SER A 42 -3.15 -27.86 -2.97
N PHE A 43 -1.90 -28.16 -3.29
CA PHE A 43 -0.91 -27.28 -3.89
C PHE A 43 -0.48 -27.86 -5.23
N ARG A 44 -0.23 -26.98 -6.20
CA ARG A 44 0.14 -27.41 -7.56
C ARG A 44 1.51 -28.09 -7.63
N SER A 45 2.47 -27.68 -6.81
CA SER A 45 3.86 -28.15 -6.87
C SER A 45 4.20 -29.29 -5.91
N ILE A 46 3.53 -29.36 -4.75
CA ILE A 46 3.89 -30.27 -3.64
C ILE A 46 2.77 -31.24 -3.25
N GLY A 47 1.65 -31.24 -3.99
CA GLY A 47 0.52 -32.13 -3.72
C GLY A 47 -0.31 -31.67 -2.52
N LEU A 48 -0.62 -32.56 -1.58
CA LEU A 48 -1.48 -32.28 -0.43
C LEU A 48 -0.63 -31.94 0.81
N GLY A 49 -1.04 -30.93 1.58
CA GLY A 49 -0.31 -30.53 2.79
C GLY A 49 -0.99 -29.45 3.61
N ILE A 50 -0.32 -28.99 4.66
CA ILE A 50 -0.81 -27.89 5.51
C ILE A 50 -0.15 -26.58 5.10
N GLN A 51 -0.96 -25.56 4.81
CA GLN A 51 -0.47 -24.23 4.46
C GLN A 51 0.32 -23.59 5.61
N SER A 52 1.46 -22.97 5.28
CA SER A 52 2.31 -22.27 6.24
C SER A 52 2.79 -23.13 7.41
N SER A 53 3.03 -24.43 7.16
CA SER A 53 3.58 -25.41 8.12
C SER A 53 5.11 -25.51 8.08
N ARG A 54 5.75 -25.07 7.00
CA ARG A 54 7.21 -25.00 6.87
C ARG A 54 7.81 -24.01 7.86
N ASP A 55 9.00 -24.32 8.35
CA ASP A 55 9.77 -23.59 9.39
C ASP A 55 9.04 -23.51 10.74
N LYS A 56 8.19 -24.50 11.07
CA LYS A 56 7.40 -24.56 12.31
C LYS A 56 7.24 -25.99 12.79
N ALA A 57 6.97 -26.13 14.08
CA ALA A 57 6.61 -27.40 14.71
C ALA A 57 5.39 -28.07 14.05
N ALA A 58 5.33 -29.40 14.15
CA ALA A 58 4.21 -30.20 13.69
C ALA A 58 2.92 -29.77 14.38
N GLN A 59 1.88 -29.55 13.58
CA GLN A 59 0.53 -29.34 14.10
C GLN A 59 -0.11 -30.70 14.38
N HIS A 60 0.36 -31.38 15.44
CA HIS A 60 -0.07 -32.72 15.83
C HIS A 60 -1.60 -32.87 15.79
N TRP A 61 -2.34 -31.94 16.41
CA TRP A 61 -3.80 -31.97 16.41
C TRP A 61 -4.46 -32.01 15.02
N LYS A 62 -3.86 -31.40 13.99
CA LYS A 62 -4.37 -31.49 12.61
C LYS A 62 -3.99 -32.82 11.96
N ILE A 63 -2.75 -33.25 12.19
CA ILE A 63 -2.20 -34.51 11.66
C ILE A 63 -3.01 -35.67 12.23
N ASP A 64 -3.20 -35.71 13.55
CA ASP A 64 -3.92 -36.75 14.26
C ASP A 64 -5.39 -36.79 13.86
N ARG A 65 -6.04 -35.62 13.71
CA ARG A 65 -7.41 -35.52 13.23
C ARG A 65 -7.56 -36.03 11.79
N ALA A 66 -6.62 -35.70 10.91
CA ALA A 66 -6.62 -36.17 9.53
C ALA A 66 -6.37 -37.69 9.46
N ALA A 67 -5.41 -38.19 10.25
CA ALA A 67 -5.12 -39.61 10.33
C ALA A 67 -6.31 -40.41 10.86
N ALA A 68 -7.01 -39.89 11.87
CA ALA A 68 -8.24 -40.49 12.37
C ALA A 68 -9.34 -40.55 11.30
N ALA A 69 -9.55 -39.46 10.55
CA ALA A 69 -10.54 -39.43 9.46
C ALA A 69 -10.21 -40.43 8.33
N LEU A 70 -8.92 -40.55 7.97
CA LEU A 70 -8.46 -41.47 6.95
C LEU A 70 -8.57 -42.95 7.39
N ARG A 71 -8.16 -43.26 8.62
CA ARG A 71 -8.31 -44.61 9.21
C ARG A 71 -9.77 -45.01 9.35
N ALA A 72 -10.65 -44.10 9.77
CA ALA A 72 -12.09 -44.35 9.83
C ALA A 72 -12.69 -44.64 8.44
N ALA A 73 -12.12 -44.06 7.39
CA ALA A 73 -12.47 -44.38 6.02
C ALA A 73 -11.78 -45.66 5.50
N GLY A 74 -10.99 -46.39 6.30
CA GLY A 74 -10.36 -47.65 5.90
C GLY A 74 -9.01 -47.52 5.17
N TRP A 75 -8.37 -46.35 5.22
CA TRP A 75 -6.99 -46.19 4.73
C TRP A 75 -5.98 -46.61 5.81
N THR A 76 -4.89 -47.25 5.41
CA THR A 76 -3.71 -47.43 6.27
C THR A 76 -2.95 -46.11 6.34
N VAL A 77 -2.71 -45.58 7.55
CA VAL A 77 -2.07 -44.27 7.73
C VAL A 77 -0.79 -44.37 8.56
N GLU A 78 0.31 -44.00 7.93
CA GLU A 78 1.63 -43.84 8.54
C GLU A 78 1.89 -42.36 8.83
N ILE A 79 2.46 -42.07 10.00
CA ILE A 79 2.80 -40.71 10.41
C ILE A 79 4.29 -40.68 10.72
N GLU A 80 5.03 -39.84 10.01
CA GLU A 80 6.47 -39.64 10.19
C GLU A 80 6.71 -38.18 10.55
N ILE A 81 7.21 -37.93 11.76
CA ILE A 81 7.50 -36.58 12.24
C ILE A 81 8.97 -36.53 12.66
N ASN A 82 9.74 -35.68 11.99
CA ASN A 82 11.12 -35.38 12.35
C ASN A 82 11.26 -33.86 12.55
N GLU A 83 11.29 -33.44 13.80
CA GLU A 83 11.38 -32.02 14.18
C GLU A 83 12.80 -31.45 14.06
N ASP A 84 13.81 -32.31 14.02
CA ASP A 84 15.23 -31.92 13.98
C ASP A 84 15.70 -31.63 12.55
N ASP A 85 15.03 -32.18 11.54
CA ASP A 85 15.21 -31.77 10.15
C ASP A 85 14.60 -30.37 9.92
N ARG A 86 15.47 -29.37 10.08
CA ARG A 86 15.16 -27.96 9.91
C ARG A 86 16.26 -27.26 9.12
N ARG A 87 15.88 -26.14 8.52
CA ARG A 87 16.84 -25.18 7.97
C ARG A 87 17.17 -24.13 9.01
N THR A 88 18.28 -23.44 8.82
CA THR A 88 18.61 -22.26 9.63
C THR A 88 17.64 -21.12 9.31
N PHE A 89 17.50 -20.20 10.25
CA PHE A 89 16.69 -19.00 10.08
C PHE A 89 17.24 -18.12 8.96
N ALA A 90 18.57 -18.06 8.83
CA ALA A 90 19.25 -17.29 7.78
C ALA A 90 18.92 -17.84 6.38
N GLU A 91 19.06 -19.15 6.16
CA GLU A 91 18.68 -19.81 4.89
C GLU A 91 17.18 -19.61 4.58
N ALA A 92 16.32 -19.68 5.61
CA ALA A 92 14.89 -19.47 5.43
C ALA A 92 14.54 -18.02 5.04
N GLU A 93 15.25 -17.01 5.57
CA GLU A 93 15.10 -15.61 5.16
C GLU A 93 15.69 -15.35 3.78
N GLU A 94 16.80 -15.98 3.43
CA GLU A 94 17.40 -15.89 2.09
C GLU A 94 16.45 -16.43 1.01
N GLU A 95 15.89 -17.63 1.18
CA GLU A 95 14.91 -18.18 0.24
C GLU A 95 13.63 -17.32 0.15
N ARG A 96 13.24 -16.63 1.24
CA ARG A 96 12.12 -15.68 1.18
C ARG A 96 12.45 -14.47 0.30
N ASN A 97 13.69 -14.00 0.34
CA ASN A 97 14.18 -12.92 -0.51
C ASN A 97 14.26 -13.39 -1.97
N GLU A 98 14.88 -14.54 -2.25
CA GLU A 98 14.94 -15.12 -3.60
C GLU A 98 13.55 -15.29 -4.21
N ARG A 99 12.59 -15.85 -3.44
CA ARG A 99 11.21 -15.96 -3.90
C ARG A 99 10.56 -14.59 -4.14
N ALA A 100 10.98 -13.54 -3.46
CA ALA A 100 10.49 -12.18 -3.70
C ALA A 100 11.08 -11.61 -4.99
N ASP A 101 12.37 -11.84 -5.24
CA ASP A 101 13.07 -11.44 -6.45
C ASP A 101 12.50 -12.17 -7.69
N ASP A 102 12.26 -13.48 -7.61
CA ASP A 102 11.57 -14.27 -8.65
C ASP A 102 10.18 -13.72 -8.97
N ARG A 103 9.44 -13.30 -7.93
CA ARG A 103 8.12 -12.68 -8.12
C ARG A 103 8.25 -11.32 -8.78
N ALA A 104 9.24 -10.52 -8.39
CA ALA A 104 9.51 -9.24 -9.01
C ALA A 104 9.83 -9.40 -10.50
N ALA A 105 10.79 -10.27 -10.84
CA ALA A 105 11.18 -10.57 -12.22
C ALA A 105 9.97 -11.01 -13.08
N ARG A 106 9.16 -11.93 -12.57
CA ARG A 106 7.93 -12.39 -13.26
C ARG A 106 6.91 -11.27 -13.47
N PHE A 107 6.73 -10.40 -12.47
CA PHE A 107 5.81 -9.27 -12.63
C PHE A 107 6.35 -8.22 -13.59
N GLY A 108 7.67 -8.00 -13.63
CA GLY A 108 8.33 -7.18 -14.65
C GLY A 108 8.05 -7.72 -16.06
N GLU A 109 8.26 -9.01 -16.28
CA GLU A 109 7.96 -9.66 -17.56
C GLU A 109 6.47 -9.51 -17.97
N TYR A 110 5.55 -9.61 -17.00
CA TYR A 110 4.13 -9.40 -17.27
C TYR A 110 3.80 -7.94 -17.60
N ALA A 111 4.48 -6.99 -16.96
CA ALA A 111 4.36 -5.57 -17.25
C ALA A 111 4.86 -5.26 -18.65
N ASP A 112 6.05 -5.75 -19.02
CA ASP A 112 6.66 -5.54 -20.34
C ASP A 112 5.84 -6.16 -21.46
N ASN A 113 5.37 -7.39 -21.28
CA ASN A 113 4.49 -8.05 -22.25
C ASN A 113 3.17 -7.30 -22.43
N ALA A 114 2.60 -6.72 -21.36
CA ALA A 114 1.39 -5.91 -21.46
C ALA A 114 1.68 -4.55 -22.13
N ALA A 115 2.79 -3.89 -21.80
CA ALA A 115 3.22 -2.66 -22.43
C ALA A 115 3.47 -2.85 -23.94
N GLY A 116 4.14 -3.94 -24.33
CA GLY A 116 4.35 -4.31 -25.73
C GLY A 116 3.04 -4.52 -26.50
N ARG A 117 2.04 -5.18 -25.88
CA ARG A 117 0.69 -5.33 -26.48
C ARG A 117 -0.05 -3.99 -26.57
N SER A 118 0.09 -3.12 -25.57
CA SER A 118 -0.48 -1.78 -25.56
C SER A 118 0.09 -0.92 -26.69
N GLU A 119 1.41 -0.91 -26.85
CA GLU A 119 2.11 -0.18 -27.91
C GLU A 119 1.76 -0.72 -29.30
N ALA A 120 1.70 -2.05 -29.46
CA ALA A 120 1.29 -2.67 -30.72
C ALA A 120 -0.17 -2.34 -31.08
N ALA A 121 -1.08 -2.28 -30.11
CA ALA A 121 -2.46 -1.85 -30.34
C ALA A 121 -2.52 -0.38 -30.77
N TRP A 122 -1.78 0.51 -30.09
CA TRP A 122 -1.69 1.92 -30.45
C TRP A 122 -1.13 2.13 -31.87
N LYS A 123 -0.02 1.47 -32.21
CA LYS A 123 0.57 1.52 -33.56
C LYS A 123 -0.40 1.06 -34.65
N ARG A 124 -1.16 -0.02 -34.41
CA ARG A 124 -2.20 -0.48 -35.35
C ARG A 124 -3.30 0.56 -35.55
N GLY A 125 -3.83 1.13 -34.47
CA GLY A 125 -4.82 2.20 -34.55
C GLY A 125 -4.29 3.42 -35.29
N ARG A 126 -3.04 3.81 -35.01
CA ARG A 126 -2.36 4.92 -35.66
C ARG A 126 -2.15 4.70 -37.16
N GLN A 127 -1.71 3.53 -37.59
CA GLN A 127 -1.55 3.19 -39.01
C GLN A 127 -2.86 3.28 -39.79
N ILE A 128 -3.97 2.82 -39.21
CA ILE A 128 -5.30 2.94 -39.83
C ILE A 128 -5.71 4.41 -39.90
N ALA A 129 -5.48 5.18 -38.83
CA ALA A 129 -5.79 6.60 -38.81
C ALA A 129 -4.97 7.41 -39.82
N ASP A 130 -3.66 7.15 -39.94
CA ASP A 130 -2.75 7.85 -40.86
C ASP A 130 -3.06 7.53 -42.33
N SER A 131 -3.67 6.38 -42.62
CA SER A 131 -4.14 6.05 -43.98
C SER A 131 -5.37 6.85 -44.42
N ARG A 132 -6.03 7.57 -43.51
CA ARG A 132 -7.15 8.46 -43.82
C ARG A 132 -6.65 9.89 -44.04
N PRO A 133 -7.07 10.57 -45.12
CA PRO A 133 -6.84 12.00 -45.28
C PRO A 133 -7.32 12.76 -44.04
N PHE A 134 -6.44 13.61 -43.50
CA PHE A 134 -6.66 14.25 -42.20
C PHE A 134 -7.96 15.06 -42.19
N GLY A 135 -8.83 14.79 -41.21
CA GLY A 135 -10.09 15.53 -41.02
C GLY A 135 -11.23 15.19 -41.99
N GLN A 136 -11.10 14.17 -42.85
CA GLN A 136 -12.19 13.80 -43.75
C GLN A 136 -13.39 13.22 -42.95
N PRO A 137 -14.58 13.82 -43.01
CA PRO A 137 -15.78 13.27 -42.37
C PRO A 137 -16.22 11.96 -43.05
N THR A 138 -16.98 11.13 -42.33
CA THR A 138 -17.63 9.96 -42.93
C THR A 138 -18.68 10.44 -43.93
N LEU A 139 -18.46 10.17 -45.22
CA LEU A 139 -19.39 10.54 -46.29
C LEU A 139 -20.55 9.54 -46.31
N VAL A 140 -21.70 9.94 -45.76
CA VAL A 140 -22.91 9.11 -45.70
C VAL A 140 -23.52 8.95 -47.10
N GLY A 141 -23.86 7.72 -47.49
CA GLY A 141 -24.41 7.38 -48.81
C GLY A 141 -23.36 7.18 -49.91
N HIS A 142 -22.06 7.30 -49.62
CA HIS A 142 -20.99 7.11 -50.60
C HIS A 142 -20.41 5.68 -50.55
N SER A 143 -19.81 5.20 -51.64
CA SER A 143 -19.21 3.84 -51.72
C SER A 143 -18.09 3.58 -50.70
N SER A 144 -17.46 4.64 -50.19
CA SER A 144 -16.42 4.59 -49.17
C SER A 144 -16.94 4.55 -47.73
N GLU A 145 -18.25 4.74 -47.50
CA GLU A 145 -18.86 4.82 -46.18
C GLU A 145 -18.60 3.57 -45.34
N ALA A 146 -18.85 2.39 -45.91
CA ALA A 146 -18.68 1.11 -45.21
C ALA A 146 -17.22 0.87 -44.78
N ARG A 147 -16.25 1.34 -45.58
CA ARG A 147 -14.83 1.27 -45.22
C ARG A 147 -14.52 2.25 -44.09
N ALA A 148 -14.98 3.50 -44.20
CA ALA A 148 -14.75 4.53 -43.17
C ALA A 148 -15.32 4.13 -41.80
N ARG A 149 -16.53 3.56 -41.75
CA ARG A 149 -17.11 3.04 -40.50
C ARG A 149 -16.31 1.87 -39.92
N ARG A 150 -15.87 0.92 -40.75
CA ARG A 150 -14.99 -0.18 -40.32
C ARG A 150 -13.61 0.30 -39.85
N ASP A 151 -13.06 1.34 -40.45
CA ASP A 151 -11.79 1.93 -40.01
C ASP A 151 -11.94 2.60 -38.65
N GLN A 152 -13.03 3.35 -38.43
CA GLN A 152 -13.36 3.94 -37.13
C GLN A 152 -13.51 2.87 -36.05
N GLU A 153 -14.28 1.81 -36.31
CA GLU A 153 -14.44 0.69 -35.37
C GLU A 153 -13.11 0.00 -35.05
N ARG A 154 -12.25 -0.23 -36.05
CA ARG A 154 -10.93 -0.82 -35.83
C ARG A 154 -10.00 0.09 -35.02
N ILE A 155 -10.04 1.41 -35.27
CA ILE A 155 -9.29 2.39 -34.48
C ILE A 155 -9.78 2.40 -33.03
N ASP A 156 -11.09 2.43 -32.82
CA ASP A 156 -11.69 2.47 -31.48
C ASP A 156 -11.35 1.21 -30.67
N ASN A 157 -11.50 0.02 -31.28
CA ASN A 157 -11.11 -1.25 -30.66
C ASN A 157 -9.60 -1.31 -30.34
N ALA A 158 -8.76 -0.77 -31.22
CA ALA A 158 -7.31 -0.68 -31.00
C ALA A 158 -6.98 0.26 -29.83
N MET A 159 -7.66 1.40 -29.73
CA MET A 159 -7.50 2.36 -28.63
C MET A 159 -7.98 1.79 -27.30
N ARG A 160 -9.12 1.11 -27.27
CA ARG A 160 -9.61 0.40 -26.08
C ARG A 160 -8.60 -0.65 -25.61
N THR A 161 -8.10 -1.46 -26.54
CA THR A 161 -7.06 -2.46 -26.24
C THR A 161 -5.78 -1.80 -25.69
N HIS A 162 -5.36 -0.67 -26.27
CA HIS A 162 -4.20 0.09 -25.79
C HIS A 162 -4.36 0.53 -24.33
N ILE A 163 -5.51 1.10 -23.97
CA ILE A 163 -5.83 1.53 -22.60
C ILE A 163 -5.84 0.35 -21.65
N GLU A 164 -6.61 -0.71 -21.95
CA GLU A 164 -6.74 -1.90 -21.10
C GLU A 164 -5.37 -2.58 -20.86
N GLN A 165 -4.54 -2.69 -21.89
CA GLN A 165 -3.19 -3.25 -21.76
C GLN A 165 -2.23 -2.30 -21.02
N GLY A 166 -2.41 -0.98 -21.17
CA GLY A 166 -1.63 0.03 -20.44
C GLY A 166 -1.93 0.00 -18.94
N GLU A 167 -3.20 -0.09 -18.55
CA GLU A 167 -3.61 -0.28 -17.15
C GLU A 167 -3.05 -1.59 -16.59
N ARG A 168 -3.13 -2.67 -17.37
CA ARG A 168 -2.56 -3.97 -16.99
C ARG A 168 -1.04 -3.92 -16.80
N ALA A 169 -0.33 -3.17 -17.65
CA ALA A 169 1.10 -2.95 -17.51
C ALA A 169 1.41 -2.19 -16.20
N GLY A 170 0.69 -1.10 -15.93
CA GLY A 170 0.82 -0.33 -14.69
C GLY A 170 0.52 -1.16 -13.44
N TYR A 171 -0.49 -2.02 -13.49
CA TYR A 171 -0.82 -2.94 -12.41
C TYR A 171 0.34 -3.89 -12.08
N PHE A 172 0.91 -4.55 -13.08
CA PHE A 172 2.03 -5.47 -12.86
C PHE A 172 3.31 -4.74 -12.44
N ALA A 173 3.61 -3.58 -13.02
CA ALA A 173 4.73 -2.74 -12.60
C ALA A 173 4.61 -2.32 -11.12
N GLY A 174 3.40 -2.04 -10.64
CA GLY A 174 3.15 -1.79 -9.21
C GLY A 174 3.46 -3.01 -8.33
N ARG A 175 3.13 -4.22 -8.78
CA ARG A 175 3.41 -5.47 -8.05
C ARG A 175 4.88 -5.84 -8.07
N GLU A 176 5.56 -5.62 -9.19
CA GLU A 176 7.01 -5.75 -9.32
C GLU A 176 7.72 -4.87 -8.28
N LYS A 177 7.43 -3.55 -8.28
CA LYS A 177 8.01 -2.61 -7.31
C LYS A 177 7.79 -3.06 -5.87
N THR A 178 6.59 -3.56 -5.56
CA THR A 178 6.27 -4.06 -4.22
C THR A 178 7.06 -5.32 -3.87
N ALA A 179 7.23 -6.24 -4.81
CA ALA A 179 8.00 -7.46 -4.63
C ALA A 179 9.50 -7.16 -4.47
N ALA A 180 10.05 -6.27 -5.30
CA ALA A 180 11.45 -5.83 -5.22
C ALA A 180 11.75 -5.09 -3.90
N ALA A 181 10.78 -4.35 -3.35
CA ALA A 181 10.93 -3.66 -2.07
C ALA A 181 10.85 -4.60 -0.85
N TYR A 182 10.59 -5.91 -1.03
CA TYR A 182 10.36 -6.86 0.06
C TYR A 182 11.54 -6.91 1.05
N LYS A 183 12.76 -7.11 0.54
CA LYS A 183 13.97 -7.22 1.38
C LYS A 183 14.18 -5.93 2.18
N ALA A 184 14.12 -4.78 1.52
CA ALA A 184 14.28 -3.47 2.16
C ALA A 184 13.22 -3.20 3.25
N PHE A 185 11.97 -3.61 3.03
CA PHE A 185 10.91 -3.50 4.04
C PHE A 185 11.16 -4.46 5.22
N ARG A 186 11.55 -5.70 4.94
CA ARG A 186 11.80 -6.76 5.94
C ARG A 186 12.95 -6.41 6.88
N THR A 187 14.01 -5.81 6.35
CA THR A 187 15.23 -5.40 7.07
C THR A 187 15.21 -3.94 7.55
N ASN A 188 14.09 -3.21 7.37
CA ASN A 188 13.96 -1.84 7.85
C ASN A 188 14.34 -1.76 9.35
N PRO A 189 15.35 -0.97 9.74
CA PRO A 189 15.90 -1.02 11.09
C PRO A 189 14.88 -0.76 12.20
N GLY A 190 13.99 0.23 12.03
CA GLY A 190 12.96 0.52 13.04
C GLY A 190 11.94 -0.61 13.21
N VAL A 191 11.61 -1.34 12.14
CA VAL A 191 10.76 -2.54 12.22
C VAL A 191 11.52 -3.71 12.84
N THR A 192 12.80 -3.86 12.51
CA THR A 192 13.67 -4.91 13.05
C THR A 192 13.90 -4.76 14.55
N LEU A 193 14.08 -3.53 15.07
CA LEU A 193 14.19 -3.28 16.51
C LEU A 193 12.94 -3.76 17.28
N ARG A 194 11.73 -3.44 16.79
CA ARG A 194 10.47 -3.94 17.41
C ARG A 194 10.36 -5.46 17.36
N ARG A 195 10.89 -6.08 16.31
CA ARG A 195 10.93 -7.54 16.17
C ARG A 195 11.87 -8.16 17.20
N ILE A 196 13.05 -7.57 17.40
CA ILE A 196 14.01 -7.96 18.45
C ILE A 196 13.33 -7.86 19.82
N ASP A 197 12.67 -6.75 20.14
CA ASP A 197 11.96 -6.58 21.41
C ASP A 197 10.91 -7.68 21.66
N GLY A 198 10.15 -8.05 20.61
CA GLY A 198 9.19 -9.14 20.66
C GLY A 198 9.86 -10.50 20.91
N LEU A 199 10.94 -10.79 20.19
CA LEU A 199 11.71 -12.02 20.36
C LEU A 199 12.36 -12.12 21.75
N GLU A 200 12.87 -11.02 22.30
CA GLU A 200 13.40 -10.97 23.68
C GLU A 200 12.30 -11.16 24.73
N ALA A 201 11.08 -10.66 24.47
CA ALA A 201 9.93 -10.93 25.33
C ALA A 201 9.53 -12.41 25.28
N ASP A 202 9.56 -13.03 24.10
CA ASP A 202 9.25 -14.45 23.94
C ASP A 202 10.35 -15.36 24.50
N ALA A 203 11.63 -14.99 24.38
CA ALA A 203 12.74 -15.67 25.04
C ALA A 203 12.51 -15.74 26.57
N ARG A 204 12.22 -14.59 27.20
CA ARG A 204 11.90 -14.52 28.64
C ARG A 204 10.64 -15.31 29.01
N ARG A 205 9.69 -15.45 28.08
CA ARG A 205 8.50 -16.27 28.30
C ARG A 205 8.86 -17.75 28.31
N VAL A 206 9.65 -18.21 27.32
CA VAL A 206 10.12 -19.60 27.24
C VAL A 206 10.99 -19.97 28.44
N GLU A 207 11.86 -19.07 28.88
CA GLU A 207 12.70 -19.29 30.06
C GLU A 207 11.88 -19.45 31.34
N ARG A 208 10.84 -18.63 31.55
CA ARG A 208 9.90 -18.82 32.67
C ARG A 208 9.16 -20.15 32.61
N TRP A 209 8.78 -20.60 31.40
CA TRP A 209 8.19 -21.93 31.24
C TRP A 209 9.15 -23.05 31.62
N LEU A 210 10.42 -22.96 31.20
CA LEU A 210 11.47 -23.92 31.57
C LEU A 210 11.78 -23.91 33.07
N ALA A 211 11.66 -22.76 33.73
CA ALA A 211 11.85 -22.62 35.18
C ALA A 211 10.63 -23.05 36.02
N GLY A 212 9.49 -23.38 35.39
CA GLY A 212 8.24 -23.66 36.11
C GLY A 212 7.55 -22.41 36.69
N GLU A 213 8.05 -21.22 36.40
CA GLU A 213 7.58 -19.93 36.94
C GLU A 213 6.49 -19.29 36.07
N SER A 214 5.64 -20.11 35.45
CA SER A 214 4.63 -19.58 34.54
C SER A 214 3.55 -18.80 35.29
N ALA A 215 2.96 -17.80 34.62
CA ALA A 215 1.88 -17.01 35.20
C ALA A 215 0.65 -17.92 35.41
N GLY A 216 0.30 -18.16 36.68
CA GLY A 216 -0.87 -18.97 37.07
C GLY A 216 -0.56 -20.38 37.57
N GLY A 217 0.71 -20.75 37.77
CA GLY A 217 1.08 -22.06 38.32
C GLY A 217 0.85 -23.24 37.36
N TYR A 218 0.73 -22.97 36.06
CA TYR A 218 0.62 -24.00 35.05
C TYR A 218 2.01 -24.53 34.70
N GLU A 219 2.15 -25.85 34.61
CA GLU A 219 3.37 -26.49 34.11
C GLU A 219 3.16 -26.96 32.67
N ARG A 220 4.24 -26.98 31.90
CA ARG A 220 4.28 -27.53 30.55
C ARG A 220 5.13 -28.78 30.55
N SER A 221 4.60 -29.87 30.03
CA SER A 221 5.30 -31.16 29.94
C SER A 221 6.27 -31.26 28.75
N ASP A 222 6.20 -30.32 27.80
CA ASP A 222 6.97 -30.34 26.55
C ASP A 222 8.29 -29.56 26.64
N VAL A 223 9.13 -29.92 27.61
CA VAL A 223 10.43 -29.29 27.89
C VAL A 223 11.36 -29.32 26.68
N GLU A 224 11.37 -30.41 25.90
CA GLU A 224 12.17 -30.53 24.69
C GLU A 224 11.77 -29.52 23.61
N GLU A 225 10.47 -29.29 23.40
CA GLU A 225 9.97 -28.28 22.47
C GLU A 225 10.31 -26.87 22.96
N LEU A 226 10.22 -26.62 24.27
CA LEU A 226 10.64 -25.35 24.85
C LEU A 226 12.13 -25.08 24.62
N ASN A 227 12.99 -26.09 24.78
CA ASN A 227 14.42 -25.98 24.49
C ASN A 227 14.68 -25.74 22.99
N ARG A 228 13.98 -26.44 22.09
CA ARG A 228 14.03 -26.18 20.64
C ARG A 228 13.62 -24.75 20.33
N ARG A 229 12.49 -24.29 20.88
CA ARG A 229 12.02 -22.91 20.68
C ARG A 229 12.99 -21.87 21.23
N LYS A 230 13.64 -22.14 22.37
CA LYS A 230 14.69 -21.26 22.92
C LYS A 230 15.87 -21.12 21.95
N ALA A 231 16.34 -22.24 21.40
CA ALA A 231 17.43 -22.24 20.42
C ALA A 231 17.06 -21.47 19.15
N GLU A 232 15.83 -21.66 18.64
CA GLU A 232 15.32 -20.93 17.48
C GLU A 232 15.26 -19.41 17.73
N ILE A 233 14.70 -18.98 18.87
CA ILE A 233 14.63 -17.56 19.21
C ILE A 233 16.04 -16.96 19.31
N ALA A 234 17.00 -17.69 19.86
CA ALA A 234 18.39 -17.24 19.94
C ALA A 234 19.01 -17.04 18.55
N GLU A 235 18.74 -17.95 17.62
CA GLU A 235 19.18 -17.85 16.22
C GLU A 235 18.50 -16.67 15.49
N GLU A 236 17.18 -16.51 15.65
CA GLU A 236 16.43 -15.37 15.13
C GLU A 236 16.99 -14.04 15.64
N LEU A 237 17.26 -13.95 16.95
CA LEU A 237 17.85 -12.76 17.57
C LEU A 237 19.24 -12.47 17.03
N ALA A 238 20.10 -13.47 16.87
CA ALA A 238 21.45 -13.31 16.34
C ALA A 238 21.39 -12.70 14.92
N TYR A 239 20.54 -13.26 14.05
CA TYR A 239 20.34 -12.75 12.69
C TYR A 239 19.85 -11.30 12.69
N TRP A 240 18.78 -10.98 13.44
CA TRP A 240 18.23 -9.63 13.42
C TRP A 240 19.15 -8.59 14.06
N ARG A 241 19.92 -8.97 15.07
CA ARG A 241 20.94 -8.09 15.66
C ARG A 241 22.06 -7.79 14.67
N GLU A 242 22.50 -8.76 13.89
CA GLU A 242 23.47 -8.51 12.83
C GLU A 242 22.91 -7.58 11.75
N VAL A 243 21.63 -7.71 11.39
CA VAL A 243 20.97 -6.76 10.47
C VAL A 243 20.99 -5.32 11.01
N ILE A 244 20.80 -5.14 12.32
CA ILE A 244 20.92 -3.82 12.96
C ILE A 244 22.36 -3.35 12.99
N ALA A 245 23.31 -4.20 13.38
CA ALA A 245 24.74 -3.86 13.39
C ALA A 245 25.21 -3.45 11.99
N ASP A 246 24.76 -4.13 10.94
CA ASP A 246 24.99 -3.76 9.55
C ASP A 246 24.40 -2.39 9.19
N ALA A 247 23.17 -2.12 9.63
CA ALA A 247 22.56 -0.82 9.45
C ALA A 247 23.39 0.27 10.17
N GLU A 248 23.88 0.02 11.38
CA GLU A 248 24.73 0.94 12.13
C GLU A 248 26.06 1.20 11.42
N ARG A 249 26.70 0.16 10.86
CA ARG A 249 27.89 0.31 10.00
C ARG A 249 27.61 1.17 8.77
N ARG A 250 26.40 1.08 8.21
CA ARG A 250 25.93 1.93 7.11
C ARG A 250 25.49 3.33 7.54
N GLY A 251 25.57 3.66 8.83
CA GLY A 251 25.29 4.99 9.38
C GLY A 251 23.90 5.16 10.01
N PHE A 252 23.12 4.09 10.16
CA PHE A 252 21.90 4.13 10.97
C PHE A 252 22.24 4.36 12.45
N LYS A 253 21.48 5.19 13.14
CA LYS A 253 21.65 5.43 14.59
C LYS A 253 20.55 4.72 15.36
N VAL A 254 20.92 3.77 16.22
CA VAL A 254 20.03 3.26 17.26
C VAL A 254 20.01 4.24 18.42
N TRP A 255 18.82 4.72 18.75
CA TRP A 255 18.60 5.72 19.80
C TRP A 255 18.42 5.06 21.17
N CYS A 256 18.98 5.68 22.21
CA CYS A 256 18.85 5.26 23.59
C CYS A 256 18.63 6.46 24.53
N PRO A 257 18.25 6.25 25.80
CA PRO A 257 18.01 7.35 26.74
C PRO A 257 19.19 8.32 26.92
N ALA A 258 20.43 7.82 26.78
CA ALA A 258 21.62 8.65 26.95
C ALA A 258 21.84 9.65 25.80
N ASP A 259 21.16 9.47 24.67
CA ASP A 259 21.26 10.38 23.52
C ASP A 259 20.38 11.64 23.67
N PHE A 260 19.54 11.73 24.71
CA PHE A 260 18.55 12.81 24.86
C PHE A 260 18.65 13.50 26.21
N ALA A 261 18.52 14.83 26.18
CA ALA A 261 18.23 15.66 27.33
C ALA A 261 16.80 16.24 27.24
N LYS A 262 16.27 16.67 28.39
CA LYS A 262 15.01 17.44 28.41
C LYS A 262 15.24 18.78 27.70
N GLY A 263 14.36 19.13 26.78
CA GLY A 263 14.47 20.36 25.98
C GLY A 263 15.04 20.16 24.58
N ASP A 264 15.68 19.02 24.31
CA ASP A 264 16.09 18.61 22.96
C ASP A 264 14.87 18.40 22.05
N PHE A 265 15.12 18.18 20.75
CA PHE A 265 14.08 17.89 19.78
C PHE A 265 14.28 16.54 19.11
N VAL A 266 13.17 15.84 18.88
CA VAL A 266 13.13 14.56 18.17
C VAL A 266 12.29 14.63 16.93
N ASN A 267 12.81 14.10 15.83
CA ASN A 267 12.05 14.03 14.58
C ASN A 267 11.19 12.76 14.58
N ARG A 268 9.89 12.93 14.32
CA ARG A 268 8.97 11.83 14.11
C ARG A 268 7.97 12.19 13.01
N GLY A 269 7.99 11.43 11.92
CA GLY A 269 7.10 11.64 10.79
C GLY A 269 7.37 12.99 10.10
N GLY A 270 8.60 13.49 10.23
CA GLY A 270 9.04 14.78 9.73
C GLY A 270 8.82 15.96 10.68
N THR A 271 7.98 15.88 11.71
CA THR A 271 7.86 16.98 12.69
C THR A 271 8.89 16.85 13.81
N TRP A 272 9.52 17.98 14.18
CA TRP A 272 10.38 18.07 15.36
C TRP A 272 9.56 18.34 16.61
N TYR A 273 9.64 17.44 17.59
CA TYR A 273 8.93 17.57 18.86
C TYR A 273 9.90 17.80 20.01
N GLN A 274 9.62 18.77 20.86
CA GLN A 274 10.43 19.02 22.06
C GLN A 274 10.31 17.85 23.05
N VAL A 275 11.44 17.36 23.55
CA VAL A 275 11.51 16.33 24.59
C VAL A 275 11.09 16.93 25.93
N GLN A 276 9.97 16.46 26.46
CA GLN A 276 9.46 16.87 27.77
C GLN A 276 10.08 16.06 28.91
N ARG A 277 10.29 14.76 28.66
CA ARG A 277 10.86 13.82 29.64
C ARG A 277 11.51 12.64 28.92
N VAL A 278 12.66 12.22 29.44
CA VAL A 278 13.39 11.04 28.99
C VAL A 278 13.12 9.90 29.97
N ASN A 279 12.50 8.81 29.49
CA ASN A 279 12.29 7.59 30.27
C ASN A 279 13.21 6.48 29.77
N LYS A 280 13.35 5.40 30.56
CA LYS A 280 14.24 4.27 30.20
C LYS A 280 13.93 3.62 28.85
N LYS A 281 12.67 3.58 28.41
CA LYS A 281 12.25 2.93 27.14
C LYS A 281 11.59 3.88 26.14
N THR A 282 11.28 5.09 26.56
CA THR A 282 10.44 6.01 25.80
C THR A 282 10.78 7.46 26.06
N LEU A 283 10.39 8.34 25.15
CA LEU A 283 10.39 9.78 25.31
C LEU A 283 8.96 10.28 25.46
N SER A 284 8.74 11.26 26.34
CA SER A 284 7.50 12.02 26.38
C SER A 284 7.68 13.32 25.59
N ILE A 285 6.80 13.54 24.62
CA ILE A 285 6.76 14.68 23.70
C ILE A 285 5.38 15.37 23.76
N PRO A 286 5.20 16.59 23.22
CA PRO A 286 3.88 17.17 23.01
C PRO A 286 2.94 16.26 22.22
N HIS A 287 1.63 16.45 22.38
CA HIS A 287 0.63 15.64 21.71
C HIS A 287 0.75 15.71 20.17
N ILE A 288 0.75 14.55 19.50
CA ILE A 288 1.01 14.45 18.06
C ILE A 288 -0.09 15.07 17.17
N PHE A 289 -1.36 15.07 17.62
CA PHE A 289 -2.49 15.59 16.83
C PHE A 289 -2.43 17.11 16.55
N GLY A 290 -1.58 17.87 17.26
CA GLY A 290 -1.36 19.29 16.99
C GLY A 290 -0.17 19.59 16.05
N GLY A 291 0.57 18.57 15.60
CA GLY A 291 1.84 18.74 14.90
C GLY A 291 1.85 18.46 13.40
N VAL A 292 0.75 18.00 12.82
CA VAL A 292 0.72 17.65 11.39
C VAL A 292 0.85 18.92 10.55
N GLY A 293 1.93 19.01 9.76
CA GLY A 293 2.24 20.20 8.95
C GLY A 293 2.96 21.32 9.70
N VAL A 294 3.27 21.13 10.98
CA VAL A 294 4.07 22.07 11.78
C VAL A 294 5.52 21.56 11.81
N PRO A 295 6.53 22.37 11.42
CA PRO A 295 7.93 21.94 11.42
C PRO A 295 8.47 21.63 12.83
N VAL A 296 8.11 22.46 13.81
CA VAL A 296 8.60 22.38 15.20
C VAL A 296 7.44 22.54 16.18
N VAL A 297 7.28 21.59 17.08
CA VAL A 297 6.24 21.56 18.11
C VAL A 297 6.89 21.62 19.49
N ARG A 298 6.60 22.69 20.22
CA ARG A 298 6.99 22.88 21.62
C ARG A 298 5.80 22.63 22.52
N LYS A 299 6.06 22.33 23.80
CA LYS A 299 4.97 22.34 24.78
C LYS A 299 4.63 23.79 25.07
N ASP A 300 3.40 24.20 24.78
CA ASP A 300 2.86 25.45 25.31
C ASP A 300 2.70 25.29 26.84
N PRO A 301 3.35 26.13 27.67
CA PRO A 301 3.22 26.08 29.12
C PRO A 301 1.76 26.31 29.60
N ASP A 302 0.98 27.08 28.84
CA ASP A 302 -0.36 27.53 29.19
C ASP A 302 -1.45 26.58 28.66
N ASP A 303 -1.13 25.74 27.66
CA ASP A 303 -2.02 24.70 27.15
C ASP A 303 -2.08 23.48 28.09
N LYS A 304 -3.05 23.50 29.00
CA LYS A 304 -3.38 22.38 29.89
C LYS A 304 -4.25 21.30 29.23
N THR A 305 -4.73 21.53 28.01
CA THR A 305 -5.71 20.64 27.33
C THR A 305 -5.03 19.50 26.58
N ARG A 306 -3.78 19.71 26.13
CA ARG A 306 -3.02 18.70 25.38
C ARG A 306 -2.02 17.98 26.29
N GLY A 307 -2.34 16.72 26.62
CA GLY A 307 -1.44 15.83 27.36
C GLY A 307 -0.16 15.49 26.60
N GLY A 308 0.82 14.92 27.30
CA GLY A 308 2.04 14.39 26.67
C GLY A 308 1.75 13.11 25.88
N TYR A 309 2.45 12.93 24.75
CA TYR A 309 2.45 11.70 23.98
C TYR A 309 3.77 10.94 24.17
N THR A 310 3.71 9.62 24.26
CA THR A 310 4.90 8.79 24.53
C THR A 310 5.32 8.05 23.27
N ILE A 311 6.60 8.16 22.91
CA ILE A 311 7.18 7.48 21.74
C ILE A 311 8.33 6.56 22.16
N PRO A 312 8.46 5.36 21.57
CA PRO A 312 9.61 4.50 21.81
C PRO A 312 10.81 4.91 20.94
N TYR A 313 12.03 4.54 21.36
CA TYR A 313 13.27 4.97 20.70
C TYR A 313 13.41 4.46 19.26
N ASP A 314 12.89 3.28 18.94
CA ASP A 314 12.88 2.71 17.58
C ASP A 314 12.01 3.50 16.57
N SER A 315 11.23 4.47 17.06
CA SER A 315 10.39 5.33 16.23
C SER A 315 11.01 6.72 15.98
N VAL A 316 12.14 7.02 16.61
CA VAL A 316 12.84 8.30 16.45
C VAL A 316 13.62 8.29 15.14
N GLN A 317 13.42 9.32 14.33
CA GLN A 317 14.04 9.45 13.00
C GLN A 317 15.19 10.46 12.99
N GLY A 318 15.34 11.24 14.05
CA GLY A 318 16.41 12.24 14.19
C GLY A 318 16.41 12.90 15.56
N TRP A 319 17.53 13.52 15.88
CA TRP A 319 17.74 14.33 17.07
C TRP A 319 18.36 15.67 16.67
N ALA A 320 17.98 16.72 17.40
CA ALA A 320 18.57 18.04 17.29
C ALA A 320 18.58 18.68 18.67
N SER A 321 19.64 19.43 18.99
CA SER A 321 19.67 20.25 20.18
C SER A 321 18.68 21.43 20.05
N ALA A 322 18.34 22.06 21.18
CA ALA A 322 17.52 23.28 21.15
C ALA A 322 18.19 24.41 20.34
N GLU A 323 19.53 24.49 20.39
CA GLU A 323 20.31 25.46 19.61
C GLU A 323 20.27 25.17 18.11
N ASP A 324 20.33 23.89 17.72
CA ASP A 324 20.21 23.50 16.31
C ASP A 324 18.84 23.86 15.74
N ILE A 325 17.77 23.62 16.50
CA ILE A 325 16.41 24.01 16.08
C ILE A 325 16.28 25.53 16.01
N ALA A 326 16.81 26.27 16.98
CA ALA A 326 16.81 27.73 16.93
C ALA A 326 17.57 28.26 15.70
N ARG A 327 18.72 27.64 15.36
CA ARG A 327 19.48 27.97 14.15
C ARG A 327 18.68 27.68 12.88
N LEU A 328 17.99 26.53 12.82
CA LEU A 328 17.17 26.13 11.68
C LEU A 328 15.95 27.03 11.48
N GLU A 329 15.34 27.50 12.56
CA GLU A 329 14.24 28.47 12.52
C GLU A 329 14.73 29.87 12.11
N ALA A 330 15.95 30.25 12.51
CA ALA A 330 16.57 31.53 12.15
C ALA A 330 17.09 31.58 10.70
N THR A 331 17.39 30.44 10.08
CA THR A 331 17.75 30.39 8.65
C THR A 331 16.54 30.74 7.81
N GLU A 332 16.59 31.86 7.08
CA GLU A 332 15.51 32.25 6.15
C GLU A 332 15.25 31.15 5.11
N PRO A 333 13.98 30.90 4.74
CA PRO A 333 13.67 29.87 3.78
C PRO A 333 14.15 30.32 2.38
N GLU A 334 14.96 29.48 1.73
CA GLU A 334 15.33 29.72 0.33
C GLU A 334 14.07 29.88 -0.56
N PRO A 335 14.16 30.71 -1.62
CA PRO A 335 13.11 30.84 -2.62
C PRO A 335 12.75 29.47 -3.20
N GLU A 336 11.49 29.30 -3.59
CA GLU A 336 10.94 28.00 -4.01
C GLU A 336 11.70 27.36 -5.20
N GLU A 337 12.38 28.19 -5.99
CA GLU A 337 13.17 27.82 -7.16
C GLU A 337 14.41 26.97 -6.81
N GLU A 338 15.01 27.21 -5.63
CA GLU A 338 16.21 26.53 -5.11
C GLU A 338 15.87 25.26 -4.32
N ARG A 339 14.59 25.02 -4.04
CA ARG A 339 14.13 23.82 -3.34
C ARG A 339 14.25 22.59 -4.23
N THR A 340 14.39 21.44 -3.60
CA THR A 340 14.40 20.13 -4.26
C THR A 340 13.16 19.32 -3.89
N GLU A 341 12.91 18.24 -4.63
CA GLU A 341 11.84 17.30 -4.28
C GLU A 341 12.19 16.60 -2.97
N CYS A 342 11.25 16.62 -2.01
CA CYS A 342 11.44 15.95 -0.74
C CYS A 342 11.24 14.43 -0.91
N PRO A 343 12.26 13.58 -0.69
CA PRO A 343 12.15 12.13 -0.90
C PRO A 343 11.07 11.47 -0.02
N HIS A 344 10.71 12.09 1.11
CA HIS A 344 9.67 11.60 2.01
C HIS A 344 8.24 11.92 1.54
N CYS A 345 7.98 13.13 1.02
CA CYS A 345 6.62 13.55 0.66
C CYS A 345 6.40 13.73 -0.86
N VAL A 346 7.29 13.21 -1.73
CA VAL A 346 7.17 13.33 -3.21
C VAL A 346 5.74 13.05 -3.70
N ARG A 347 5.11 11.96 -3.20
CA ARG A 347 3.76 11.55 -3.62
C ARG A 347 2.64 12.46 -3.15
N VAL A 348 2.79 13.06 -1.96
CA VAL A 348 1.76 13.95 -1.37
C VAL A 348 1.94 15.38 -1.87
N ALA A 349 3.14 15.71 -2.31
CA ALA A 349 3.49 17.02 -2.85
C ALA A 349 3.21 17.18 -4.35
N ASN A 350 2.74 16.13 -5.05
CA ASN A 350 2.55 16.13 -6.50
C ASN A 350 3.79 16.67 -7.26
N GLY A 351 5.01 16.30 -6.84
CA GLY A 351 6.26 16.76 -7.47
C GLY A 351 6.68 18.19 -7.15
N GLN A 352 6.01 18.89 -6.20
CA GLN A 352 6.48 20.22 -5.77
C GLN A 352 7.82 20.15 -5.01
N LYS A 353 8.70 21.09 -5.36
CA LYS A 353 10.00 21.33 -4.72
C LYS A 353 9.80 21.94 -3.32
N ARG A 354 9.86 21.11 -2.29
CA ARG A 354 9.53 21.48 -0.90
C ARG A 354 10.65 21.18 0.10
N PHE A 355 11.75 20.59 -0.35
CA PHE A 355 12.93 20.37 0.47
C PHE A 355 13.86 21.56 0.33
N SER A 356 14.24 22.19 1.45
CA SER A 356 15.27 23.24 1.46
C SER A 356 16.63 22.59 1.75
N PRO A 357 17.57 22.59 0.79
CA PRO A 357 18.95 22.20 1.03
C PRO A 357 19.60 22.99 2.17
N ALA A 358 19.41 24.31 2.25
CA ALA A 358 19.99 25.14 3.31
C ALA A 358 19.53 24.72 4.71
N ARG A 359 18.21 24.48 4.90
CA ARG A 359 17.67 24.01 6.18
C ARG A 359 17.89 22.51 6.39
N GLY A 360 18.31 21.77 5.37
CA GLY A 360 18.37 20.30 5.39
C GLY A 360 17.03 19.65 5.73
N MET A 361 15.91 20.33 5.46
CA MET A 361 14.57 19.84 5.80
C MET A 361 13.50 20.26 4.80
N CYS A 362 12.43 19.46 4.75
CA CYS A 362 11.23 19.81 4.03
C CYS A 362 10.42 20.87 4.77
N THR A 363 10.09 21.96 4.07
CA THR A 363 9.33 23.09 4.62
C THR A 363 7.85 22.78 4.85
N VAL A 364 7.37 21.60 4.43
CA VAL A 364 5.96 21.18 4.54
C VAL A 364 5.79 19.94 5.40
N CYS A 365 6.44 18.83 5.02
CA CYS A 365 6.35 17.61 5.82
C CYS A 365 7.39 17.56 6.94
N GLY A 366 8.28 18.55 7.05
CA GLY A 366 9.32 18.61 8.09
C GLY A 366 10.43 17.58 7.96
N HIS A 367 10.35 16.65 6.98
CA HIS A 367 11.38 15.64 6.73
C HIS A 367 12.77 16.28 6.66
N ALA A 368 13.54 16.10 7.72
CA ALA A 368 14.91 16.53 7.80
C ALA A 368 15.80 15.40 7.30
N VAL A 369 16.80 15.72 6.49
CA VAL A 369 17.93 14.79 6.33
C VAL A 369 18.53 14.65 7.73
N PRO A 370 18.62 13.42 8.28
CA PRO A 370 19.23 13.25 9.59
C PRO A 370 20.66 13.82 9.50
N ARG A 371 20.96 14.87 10.28
CA ARG A 371 22.32 15.42 10.37
C ARG A 371 23.32 14.50 11.08
N ASN A 372 22.94 13.26 11.35
CA ASN A 372 23.81 12.21 11.85
C ASN A 372 23.88 11.03 10.89
N PHE A 373 24.41 11.27 9.69
CA PHE A 373 25.39 10.32 9.16
C PHE A 373 26.74 10.85 9.63
N LYS A 374 27.50 10.08 10.45
CA LYS A 374 28.95 10.19 10.35
C LYS A 374 29.24 10.08 8.86
N ALA A 375 29.93 11.06 8.27
CA ALA A 375 30.48 10.90 6.93
C ALA A 375 31.13 9.50 6.90
N GLN A 376 30.66 8.62 6.01
CA GLN A 376 31.42 7.42 5.72
C GLN A 376 32.82 7.92 5.33
N PRO A 377 33.93 7.39 5.88
CA PRO A 377 35.15 7.44 5.09
C PRO A 377 34.77 6.79 3.75
N ALA A 378 35.05 7.50 2.66
CA ALA A 378 34.78 6.99 1.32
C ALA A 378 35.24 5.54 1.24
N PRO A 379 34.49 4.62 0.59
CA PRO A 379 35.02 3.30 0.31
C PRO A 379 36.39 3.50 -0.35
N ALA A 380 37.43 2.86 0.22
CA ALA A 380 38.74 2.87 -0.40
C ALA A 380 38.55 2.43 -1.86
N PRO A 381 39.12 3.16 -2.84
CA PRO A 381 38.99 2.77 -4.23
C PRO A 381 39.50 1.34 -4.37
N GLU A 382 38.64 0.47 -4.93
CA GLU A 382 39.08 -0.85 -5.38
C GLU A 382 40.29 -0.65 -6.32
N PRO A 383 41.34 -1.46 -6.21
CA PRO A 383 42.51 -1.32 -7.06
C PRO A 383 42.08 -1.48 -8.52
N ALA A 384 42.20 -0.38 -9.26
CA ALA A 384 41.88 -0.31 -10.68
C ALA A 384 42.69 -1.38 -11.43
N GLN A 385 41.99 -2.37 -11.99
CA GLN A 385 42.57 -3.22 -13.02
C GLN A 385 42.55 -2.44 -14.33
N ASN A 386 43.78 -2.18 -14.82
CA ASN A 386 44.19 -1.77 -16.17
C ASN A 386 43.09 -1.36 -17.14
N GLN A 387 43.04 -0.07 -17.46
CA GLN A 387 42.59 0.38 -18.77
C GLN A 387 43.77 1.01 -19.51
N GLU A 388 44.12 0.35 -20.61
CA GLU A 388 45.11 0.76 -21.59
C GLU A 388 44.75 2.12 -22.18
N GLN A 389 45.78 2.95 -22.32
CA GLN A 389 45.73 4.31 -22.86
C GLN A 389 45.26 4.29 -24.32
N SER A 390 44.30 5.17 -24.64
CA SER A 390 44.09 5.62 -26.02
C SER A 390 44.12 7.16 -26.04
N GLU A 391 44.90 7.66 -27.00
CA GLU A 391 45.27 9.07 -27.25
C GLU A 391 44.07 10.00 -27.56
N PRO A 392 44.22 11.33 -27.37
CA PRO A 392 43.10 12.25 -27.37
C PRO A 392 42.61 12.59 -28.77
N ALA A 393 41.30 12.42 -29.00
CA ALA A 393 40.62 12.94 -30.18
C ALA A 393 40.22 14.41 -29.99
N ALA A 394 40.30 15.15 -31.09
CA ALA A 394 40.16 16.60 -31.22
C ALA A 394 38.92 17.21 -30.55
N THR A 395 39.13 18.40 -30.00
CA THR A 395 38.11 19.36 -29.58
C THR A 395 37.09 19.63 -30.69
N VAL A 396 35.83 19.26 -30.42
CA VAL A 396 34.67 19.68 -31.20
C VAL A 396 34.03 20.85 -30.45
N GLU A 397 33.93 22.00 -31.12
CA GLU A 397 33.15 23.16 -30.68
C GLU A 397 31.71 22.75 -30.34
N GLU A 398 31.34 22.95 -29.09
CA GLU A 398 30.00 22.72 -28.56
C GLU A 398 29.03 23.75 -29.15
N THR A 399 28.20 23.31 -30.10
CA THR A 399 27.10 24.11 -30.63
C THR A 399 25.93 24.09 -29.64
N ALA A 400 25.38 25.26 -29.33
CA ALA A 400 24.31 25.46 -28.34
C ALA A 400 23.08 24.56 -28.56
N PRO A 401 22.39 24.11 -27.48
CA PRO A 401 21.30 23.14 -27.59
C PRO A 401 20.05 23.74 -28.24
N ALA A 402 19.58 23.09 -29.30
CA ALA A 402 18.37 23.46 -30.02
C ALA A 402 17.09 23.22 -29.20
N GLU A 403 16.24 24.24 -29.20
CA GLU A 403 14.96 24.41 -28.52
C GLU A 403 13.93 23.32 -28.92
N ARG A 404 13.65 22.37 -28.01
CA ARG A 404 12.63 21.30 -28.21
C ARG A 404 11.57 21.31 -27.11
N CYS A 405 10.36 20.89 -27.45
CA CYS A 405 9.24 20.84 -26.51
C CYS A 405 9.47 19.76 -25.45
N PRO A 406 9.37 20.06 -24.14
CA PRO A 406 9.61 19.08 -23.08
C PRO A 406 8.57 17.95 -23.04
N MET A 407 7.39 18.14 -23.61
CA MET A 407 6.31 17.13 -23.55
C MET A 407 6.33 16.15 -24.73
N CYS A 408 6.74 16.60 -25.92
CA CYS A 408 6.69 15.77 -27.14
C CYS A 408 7.98 15.77 -27.96
N GLN A 409 9.04 16.41 -27.45
CA GLN A 409 10.36 16.55 -28.09
C GLN A 409 10.35 17.18 -29.49
N SER A 410 9.22 17.74 -29.90
CA SER A 410 9.07 18.40 -31.20
C SER A 410 9.93 19.66 -31.27
N ARG A 411 10.53 19.88 -32.44
CA ARG A 411 11.24 21.13 -32.79
C ARG A 411 10.27 22.30 -33.05
N ARG A 412 8.95 22.06 -33.07
CA ARG A 412 7.92 23.12 -33.16
C ARG A 412 7.64 23.76 -31.80
N TRP A 413 8.68 23.92 -30.99
CA TRP A 413 8.63 24.53 -29.67
C TRP A 413 9.02 25.98 -29.77
N HIS A 414 8.15 26.87 -29.31
CA HIS A 414 8.49 28.27 -29.16
C HIS A 414 9.05 28.48 -27.74
N PRO A 415 10.35 28.75 -27.58
CA PRO A 415 11.03 28.69 -26.28
C PRO A 415 10.68 29.87 -25.38
N VAL A 416 10.56 31.05 -25.97
CA VAL A 416 10.21 32.29 -25.27
C VAL A 416 8.73 32.28 -24.85
N ALA A 417 7.85 31.76 -25.71
CA ALA A 417 6.41 31.70 -25.44
C ALA A 417 6.01 30.45 -24.65
N ARG A 418 6.88 29.45 -24.57
CA ARG A 418 6.63 28.11 -24.01
C ARG A 418 5.40 27.41 -24.60
N VAL A 419 5.15 27.56 -25.90
CA VAL A 419 4.02 26.90 -26.58
C VAL A 419 4.54 25.93 -27.63
N CYS A 420 3.94 24.73 -27.69
CA CYS A 420 4.21 23.77 -28.76
C CYS A 420 3.03 23.69 -29.73
N ALA A 421 3.24 24.04 -30.99
CA ALA A 421 2.21 23.91 -32.02
C ALA A 421 1.88 22.43 -32.36
N ASN A 422 2.77 21.48 -32.03
CA ASN A 422 2.58 20.06 -32.32
C ASN A 422 1.64 19.36 -31.33
N CYS A 423 1.80 19.60 -30.02
CA CYS A 423 0.98 18.98 -28.98
C CYS A 423 0.05 19.97 -28.25
N HIS A 424 0.03 21.24 -28.69
CA HIS A 424 -0.75 22.33 -28.06
C HIS A 424 -0.40 22.52 -26.57
N HIS A 425 0.81 22.10 -26.18
CA HIS A 425 1.31 22.27 -24.83
C HIS A 425 1.61 23.75 -24.57
N ASN A 426 0.87 24.35 -23.64
CA ASN A 426 1.04 25.73 -23.17
C ASN A 426 0.91 25.75 -21.64
N PRO A 427 2.02 25.77 -20.88
CA PRO A 427 1.99 25.74 -19.42
C PRO A 427 1.60 27.09 -18.79
N LYS A 428 1.42 28.17 -19.57
CA LYS A 428 0.99 29.49 -19.07
C LYS A 428 -0.38 29.96 -19.58
N GLY A 429 -1.11 29.12 -20.32
CA GLY A 429 -2.44 29.46 -20.82
C GLY A 429 -3.50 29.37 -19.72
N THR A 430 -3.83 30.49 -19.10
CA THR A 430 -5.15 30.65 -18.47
C THR A 430 -6.16 30.80 -19.61
N PRO A 431 -7.21 29.96 -19.72
CA PRO A 431 -8.26 30.20 -20.70
C PRO A 431 -8.92 31.56 -20.40
N PRO A 432 -9.32 32.35 -21.42
CA PRO A 432 -10.02 33.61 -21.17
C PRO A 432 -11.31 33.33 -20.36
N ALA A 433 -11.53 34.16 -19.34
CA ALA A 433 -12.73 34.09 -18.53
C ALA A 433 -13.97 34.23 -19.43
N PRO A 434 -14.99 33.37 -19.28
CA PRO A 434 -16.26 33.60 -19.96
C PRO A 434 -16.84 34.94 -19.46
N ALA A 435 -17.48 35.68 -20.38
CA ALA A 435 -18.21 36.90 -20.06
C ALA A 435 -19.18 36.64 -18.88
N PRO A 436 -19.44 37.64 -18.02
CA PRO A 436 -20.40 37.46 -16.93
C PRO A 436 -21.75 37.09 -17.54
N SER A 437 -22.20 35.86 -17.26
CA SER A 437 -23.58 35.47 -17.51
C SER A 437 -24.49 36.42 -16.73
N PRO A 438 -25.62 36.88 -17.31
CA PRO A 438 -26.66 37.50 -16.50
C PRO A 438 -27.01 36.55 -15.35
N ALA A 439 -27.36 37.11 -14.20
CA ALA A 439 -27.76 36.34 -13.03
C ALA A 439 -28.70 35.21 -13.46
N PRO A 440 -28.40 33.95 -13.10
CA PRO A 440 -29.22 32.85 -13.58
C PRO A 440 -30.62 33.06 -13.00
N GLU A 441 -31.61 33.21 -13.88
CA GLU A 441 -32.93 32.69 -13.56
C GLU A 441 -32.73 31.23 -13.19
N GLU A 442 -33.10 30.86 -11.96
CA GLU A 442 -32.91 29.52 -11.41
C GLU A 442 -33.49 28.50 -12.38
N PRO A 443 -32.67 27.61 -12.95
CA PRO A 443 -33.17 26.78 -14.02
C PRO A 443 -33.84 25.53 -13.40
N GLU A 444 -35.04 25.25 -13.88
CA GLU A 444 -36.07 24.27 -13.46
C GLU A 444 -35.61 22.78 -13.35
N TRP A 445 -34.33 22.48 -13.54
CA TRP A 445 -33.73 21.13 -13.59
C TRP A 445 -32.94 20.76 -12.30
N LEU A 446 -33.07 21.56 -11.24
CA LEU A 446 -32.60 21.24 -9.88
C LEU A 446 -33.61 20.39 -9.05
N GLU A 447 -34.78 20.10 -9.60
CA GLU A 447 -35.88 19.39 -8.93
C GLU A 447 -35.90 17.86 -9.17
N GLY A 448 -34.77 17.27 -9.55
CA GLY A 448 -34.68 15.80 -9.66
C GLY A 448 -34.83 15.14 -8.30
N MET A 449 -35.68 14.10 -8.19
CA MET A 449 -35.79 13.30 -6.97
C MET A 449 -34.53 12.46 -6.73
N ALA A 450 -34.12 12.33 -5.47
CA ALA A 450 -33.01 11.52 -5.02
C ALA A 450 -33.44 10.63 -3.84
N LEU A 451 -32.87 9.43 -3.78
CA LEU A 451 -33.10 8.48 -2.70
C LEU A 451 -31.93 8.55 -1.71
N VAL A 452 -32.25 8.78 -0.43
CA VAL A 452 -31.31 8.84 0.69
C VAL A 452 -31.21 7.46 1.33
N PHE A 453 -29.98 6.99 1.51
CA PHE A 453 -29.64 5.68 2.06
C PHE A 453 -28.88 5.79 3.37
N ILE A 454 -29.12 4.85 4.27
CA ILE A 454 -28.30 4.64 5.47
C ILE A 454 -27.29 3.52 5.26
N VAL A 455 -26.00 3.87 5.37
CA VAL A 455 -24.88 2.95 5.16
C VAL A 455 -24.16 2.72 6.47
N SER A 456 -24.00 1.47 6.89
CA SER A 456 -23.18 1.11 8.05
C SER A 456 -21.71 0.98 7.64
N LYS A 457 -20.80 1.71 8.31
CA LYS A 457 -19.38 1.82 7.93
C LYS A 457 -18.57 0.51 8.08
N ASN A 458 -19.12 -0.49 8.78
CA ASN A 458 -18.43 -1.75 9.14
C ASN A 458 -19.14 -3.04 8.69
N THR A 459 -20.17 -2.95 7.84
CA THR A 459 -20.88 -4.15 7.36
C THR A 459 -21.08 -4.10 5.86
N ARG A 460 -20.81 -5.20 5.16
CA ARG A 460 -21.19 -5.37 3.75
C ARG A 460 -22.55 -6.04 3.70
N ARG A 461 -23.55 -5.34 3.16
CA ARG A 461 -24.89 -5.88 2.90
C ARG A 461 -25.11 -5.99 1.40
N ALA A 462 -25.92 -6.95 0.99
CA ALA A 462 -26.22 -7.21 -0.43
C ALA A 462 -27.10 -6.11 -1.07
N ARG A 463 -27.93 -5.42 -0.27
CA ARG A 463 -28.84 -4.35 -0.73
C ARG A 463 -28.62 -3.05 0.04
N LYS A 464 -28.83 -1.92 -0.63
CA LYS A 464 -28.81 -0.59 0.00
C LYS A 464 -30.11 -0.38 0.80
N ARG A 465 -30.03 0.42 1.88
CA ARG A 465 -31.13 0.65 2.82
C ARG A 465 -31.65 2.07 2.65
N ALA A 466 -32.78 2.23 1.97
CA ALA A 466 -33.39 3.53 1.70
C ALA A 466 -34.16 4.03 2.93
N LEU A 467 -33.94 5.29 3.29
CA LEU A 467 -34.69 5.99 4.33
C LEU A 467 -35.72 6.93 3.72
N TRP A 468 -35.33 7.81 2.80
CA TRP A 468 -36.22 8.84 2.28
C TRP A 468 -36.02 9.10 0.80
N ALA A 469 -37.09 9.54 0.14
CA ALA A 469 -37.04 10.21 -1.15
C ALA A 469 -37.25 11.71 -0.91
N MET A 470 -36.43 12.54 -1.54
CA MET A 470 -36.51 14.01 -1.44
C MET A 470 -35.89 14.63 -2.69
N THR A 471 -35.97 15.95 -2.86
CA THR A 471 -35.28 16.59 -3.97
C THR A 471 -33.78 16.41 -3.82
N ARG A 472 -33.05 16.45 -4.95
CA ARG A 472 -31.60 16.35 -4.96
C ARG A 472 -30.93 17.39 -4.06
N ARG A 473 -31.48 18.61 -4.01
CA ARG A 473 -30.98 19.70 -3.15
C ARG A 473 -31.13 19.34 -1.66
N GLU A 474 -32.28 18.84 -1.25
CA GLU A 474 -32.54 18.40 0.12
C GLU A 474 -31.64 17.21 0.49
N ALA A 475 -31.48 16.24 -0.43
CA ALA A 475 -30.61 15.09 -0.21
C ALA A 475 -29.14 15.49 -0.03
N GLN A 476 -28.68 16.49 -0.77
CA GLN A 476 -27.34 17.07 -0.62
C GLN A 476 -27.19 17.78 0.74
N ALA A 477 -28.17 18.58 1.15
CA ALA A 477 -28.15 19.26 2.43
C ALA A 477 -28.13 18.27 3.60
N VAL A 478 -29.03 17.28 3.59
CA VAL A 478 -29.15 16.27 4.65
C VAL A 478 -27.91 15.38 4.74
N CYS A 479 -27.40 14.87 3.61
CA CYS A 479 -26.20 14.02 3.63
C CYS A 479 -24.89 14.79 3.86
N GLY A 480 -24.90 16.11 3.66
CA GLY A 480 -23.78 17.00 3.92
C GLY A 480 -23.69 17.47 5.38
N ASP A 481 -24.77 17.38 6.16
CA ASP A 481 -24.78 17.75 7.57
C ASP A 481 -23.93 16.78 8.40
N SER A 482 -23.01 17.33 9.20
CA SER A 482 -22.11 16.54 10.05
C SER A 482 -22.84 15.60 11.03
N ARG A 483 -24.09 15.91 11.41
CA ARG A 483 -24.93 15.12 12.31
C ARG A 483 -25.44 13.82 11.69
N THR A 484 -25.45 13.72 10.35
CA THR A 484 -25.93 12.53 9.62
C THR A 484 -24.82 11.51 9.31
N SER A 485 -23.61 11.71 9.86
CA SER A 485 -22.45 10.82 9.72
C SER A 485 -21.81 10.51 11.08
N GLY A 486 -22.11 9.34 11.62
CA GLY A 486 -21.59 8.88 12.91
C GLY A 486 -20.42 7.89 12.81
N ARG A 487 -20.04 7.32 13.96
CA ARG A 487 -18.98 6.28 14.05
C ARG A 487 -19.38 4.96 13.38
N SER A 488 -20.68 4.63 13.36
CA SER A 488 -21.21 3.35 12.89
C SER A 488 -21.99 3.44 11.57
N TYR A 489 -22.51 4.62 11.20
CA TYR A 489 -23.30 4.84 9.99
C TYR A 489 -23.00 6.18 9.32
N MET A 490 -23.41 6.34 8.06
CA MET A 490 -23.59 7.65 7.42
C MET A 490 -24.75 7.61 6.43
N LEU A 491 -25.29 8.78 6.11
CA LEU A 491 -26.21 8.94 5.00
C LEU A 491 -25.48 9.20 3.68
N THR A 492 -26.06 8.71 2.59
CA THR A 492 -25.61 8.92 1.21
C THR A 492 -26.84 9.05 0.32
N TRP A 493 -26.72 9.66 -0.86
CA TRP A 493 -27.86 9.76 -1.78
C TRP A 493 -27.49 9.34 -3.21
N SER A 494 -28.49 8.95 -4.00
CA SER A 494 -28.36 8.70 -5.44
C SER A 494 -29.63 9.17 -6.17
N ASP A 495 -29.46 9.82 -7.32
CA ASP A 495 -30.53 10.14 -8.27
C ASP A 495 -30.84 8.98 -9.24
N ARG A 496 -30.03 7.90 -9.19
CA ARG A 496 -30.24 6.64 -9.92
C ARG A 496 -30.08 5.46 -8.95
N PRO A 497 -31.09 5.18 -8.10
CA PRO A 497 -30.93 4.20 -7.02
C PRO A 497 -30.96 2.74 -7.49
N GLY A 498 -31.47 2.45 -8.71
CA GLY A 498 -31.71 1.10 -9.20
C GLY A 498 -33.12 0.62 -8.86
N ASP A 499 -33.37 -0.69 -8.94
CA ASP A 499 -34.70 -1.27 -8.75
C ASP A 499 -34.97 -1.64 -7.27
N GLU A 500 -36.18 -1.30 -6.77
CA GLU A 500 -36.63 -1.69 -5.43
C GLU A 500 -36.71 -3.22 -5.30
N GLY A 501 -36.21 -3.77 -4.20
CA GLY A 501 -36.15 -5.21 -3.91
C GLY A 501 -34.88 -5.90 -4.42
N THR A 502 -34.28 -5.40 -5.49
CA THR A 502 -33.03 -5.92 -6.08
C THR A 502 -31.81 -5.14 -5.60
N ASP A 503 -31.81 -3.81 -5.81
CA ASP A 503 -30.68 -2.95 -5.49
C ASP A 503 -30.81 -2.30 -4.10
N TRP A 504 -32.05 -2.03 -3.69
CA TRP A 504 -32.35 -1.34 -2.43
C TRP A 504 -33.71 -1.75 -1.83
N GLU A 505 -33.90 -1.49 -0.55
CA GLU A 505 -35.16 -1.72 0.17
C GLU A 505 -35.44 -0.58 1.17
N TRP A 506 -36.71 -0.29 1.43
CA TRP A 506 -37.11 0.65 2.49
C TRP A 506 -36.81 0.08 3.87
N VAL A 507 -36.36 0.97 4.76
CA VAL A 507 -36.10 0.64 6.17
C VAL A 507 -36.91 1.58 7.06
N PRO A 508 -37.51 1.10 8.16
CA PRO A 508 -38.28 1.94 9.07
C PRO A 508 -37.51 3.18 9.52
N ASP A 509 -38.20 4.32 9.52
CA ASP A 509 -37.72 5.49 10.27
C ASP A 509 -37.84 5.22 11.75
N ASN A 510 -36.83 5.58 12.52
CA ASN A 510 -36.89 5.54 13.98
C ASN A 510 -36.92 6.93 14.60
N GLY A 511 -37.02 7.99 13.79
CA GLY A 511 -37.09 9.38 14.23
C GLY A 511 -35.78 9.95 14.78
N SER A 512 -34.67 9.21 14.68
CA SER A 512 -33.38 9.64 15.25
C SER A 512 -32.73 10.83 14.55
N LEU A 513 -33.30 11.27 13.42
CA LEU A 513 -32.79 12.36 12.58
C LEU A 513 -33.83 13.47 12.36
N ASP A 514 -34.95 13.44 13.10
CA ASP A 514 -36.05 14.40 12.94
C ASP A 514 -35.61 15.84 13.23
N GLU A 515 -34.79 16.04 14.26
CA GLU A 515 -34.22 17.36 14.60
C GLU A 515 -33.38 17.95 13.44
N VAL A 516 -32.64 17.10 12.72
CA VAL A 516 -31.82 17.53 11.58
C VAL A 516 -32.71 17.88 10.38
N LEU A 517 -33.79 17.13 10.17
CA LEU A 517 -34.75 17.39 9.09
C LEU A 517 -35.56 18.67 9.36
N GLU A 518 -35.93 18.92 10.61
CA GLU A 518 -36.62 20.14 11.04
C GLU A 518 -35.75 21.39 10.87
N ASP A 519 -34.49 21.33 11.31
CA ASP A 519 -33.51 22.42 11.16
C ASP A 519 -33.19 22.74 9.70
N LEU A 520 -33.19 21.73 8.83
CA LEU A 520 -32.96 21.89 7.40
C LEU A 520 -34.24 22.20 6.62
N HIS A 521 -35.39 22.28 7.30
CA HIS A 521 -36.72 22.50 6.73
C HIS A 521 -37.05 21.50 5.59
N VAL A 522 -36.67 20.23 5.78
CA VAL A 522 -36.89 19.14 4.81
C VAL A 522 -38.02 18.25 5.28
N THR A 523 -39.03 18.05 4.44
CA THR A 523 -40.08 17.06 4.67
C THR A 523 -39.75 15.78 3.89
N PRO A 524 -39.30 14.70 4.54
CA PRO A 524 -38.92 13.49 3.81
C PRO A 524 -40.15 12.75 3.25
N SER A 525 -40.06 12.24 2.02
CA SER A 525 -41.03 11.31 1.46
C SER A 525 -40.61 9.85 1.67
N ARG A 526 -41.59 8.96 1.82
CA ARG A 526 -41.41 7.50 1.87
C ARG A 526 -41.86 6.81 0.59
N THR A 527 -42.00 7.57 -0.50
CA THR A 527 -42.41 7.06 -1.82
C THR A 527 -41.36 7.39 -2.86
N TRP A 528 -40.97 6.40 -3.67
CA TRP A 528 -40.06 6.56 -4.81
C TRP A 528 -40.83 6.23 -6.10
N GLY A 529 -41.48 7.26 -6.66
CA GLY A 529 -42.15 7.26 -7.96
C GLY A 529 -43.55 6.61 -8.01
N VAL A 530 -44.60 7.44 -8.19
CA VAL A 530 -45.64 7.40 -9.26
C VAL A 530 -46.33 8.78 -9.28
N THR A 531 -46.13 9.59 -10.33
CA THR A 531 -47.19 10.41 -10.93
C THR A 531 -46.78 10.86 -12.33
N ALA A 532 -47.36 10.23 -13.35
CA ALA A 532 -47.79 10.95 -14.53
C ALA A 532 -49.28 11.22 -14.32
N PRO A 533 -49.76 12.48 -14.29
CA PRO A 533 -51.13 12.76 -14.66
C PRO A 533 -51.17 12.90 -16.19
N THR A 534 -51.86 11.97 -16.84
CA THR A 534 -52.52 12.23 -18.12
C THR A 534 -53.47 13.42 -17.94
N GLY A 535 -53.27 14.47 -18.73
CA GLY A 535 -54.10 15.65 -18.84
C GLY A 535 -53.50 16.62 -19.83
#